data_AF-A0AAN1VHV7-F1
#
_entry.id   AF-A0AAN1VHV7-F1
#
_cell.length_a   1.000
_cell.length_b   1.000
_cell.length_c   1.000
_cell.angle_alpha   90.00
_cell.angle_beta   90.00
_cell.angle_gamma   90.00
#
_symmetry.space_group_name_H-M   'P 1'
#
loop_
_entity.id
_entity.type
_entity.pdbx_description
1 polymer ?
#
loop_
_entity_poly.entity_id
_entity_poly.type
_entity_poly.pdbx_seq_one_letter_code
_entity_poly.pdbx_strand_id
1 'polypeptide(L)'
;MLLRAAVPLTAAAICLASLPARADDCGAPLTEESYQALVCAQAALAERQAAMQARYEALRSKLADDEADSLASDQAKWVNFVEADCAVYADMAGRDNDAWRLTWGEIALTSCRADMAAAREERLGQYQALIKRRGDQRAAILSP
;
A
#
# COMPACT_ATOMS: atom_id res chain seq x y z
N MET A 1 -29.52 -63.03 -0.80
CA MET A 1 -28.56 -62.76 -1.91
C MET A 1 -29.19 -61.65 -2.75
N LEU A 2 -28.70 -60.43 -2.89
CA LEU A 2 -27.36 -59.84 -2.80
C LEU A 2 -27.49 -58.38 -2.33
N LEU A 3 -26.55 -57.94 -1.49
CA LEU A 3 -26.32 -56.53 -1.18
C LEU A 3 -25.89 -55.78 -2.45
N ARG A 4 -26.37 -54.55 -2.63
CA ARG A 4 -25.71 -53.53 -3.44
C ARG A 4 -25.52 -52.27 -2.61
N ALA A 5 -24.31 -52.13 -2.08
CA ALA A 5 -23.78 -50.87 -1.60
C ALA A 5 -23.53 -49.95 -2.80
N ALA A 6 -24.01 -48.71 -2.73
CA ALA A 6 -23.67 -47.64 -3.66
C ALA A 6 -23.07 -46.48 -2.87
N VAL A 7 -21.73 -46.46 -2.93
CA VAL A 7 -20.77 -45.35 -2.82
C VAL A 7 -21.32 -43.98 -2.42
N PRO A 8 -20.79 -43.33 -1.36
CA PRO A 8 -21.14 -41.95 -1.05
C PRO A 8 -20.57 -41.01 -2.11
N LEU A 9 -21.42 -40.13 -2.64
CA LEU A 9 -21.03 -38.97 -3.43
C LEU A 9 -20.06 -38.11 -2.61
N THR A 10 -18.79 -38.16 -2.95
CA THR A 10 -17.79 -37.18 -2.54
C THR A 10 -18.17 -35.83 -3.13
N ALA A 11 -18.74 -34.97 -2.29
CA ALA A 11 -18.82 -33.55 -2.57
C ALA A 11 -17.40 -33.00 -2.70
N ALA A 12 -16.93 -32.83 -3.93
CA ALA A 12 -15.76 -32.03 -4.21
C ALA A 12 -16.11 -30.58 -3.85
N ALA A 13 -15.75 -30.17 -2.64
CA ALA A 13 -15.68 -28.78 -2.27
C ALA A 13 -14.65 -28.13 -3.19
N ILE A 14 -15.13 -27.42 -4.21
CA ILE A 14 -14.31 -26.49 -4.98
C ILE A 14 -14.02 -25.35 -4.01
N CYS A 15 -12.95 -25.49 -3.23
CA CYS A 15 -12.30 -24.36 -2.60
C CYS A 15 -11.74 -23.51 -3.74
N LEU A 16 -12.54 -22.56 -4.24
CA LEU A 16 -12.05 -21.38 -4.91
C LEU A 16 -11.17 -20.66 -3.90
N ALA A 17 -9.90 -21.05 -3.83
CA ALA A 17 -8.88 -20.21 -3.27
C ALA A 17 -8.81 -18.98 -4.19
N SER A 18 -9.60 -17.98 -3.85
CA SER A 18 -9.45 -16.61 -4.33
C SER A 18 -8.06 -16.16 -3.88
N LEU A 19 -7.06 -16.48 -4.71
CA LEU A 19 -5.73 -15.90 -4.62
C LEU A 19 -5.93 -14.39 -4.72
N PRO A 20 -5.39 -13.59 -3.78
CA PRO A 20 -5.43 -12.15 -3.92
C PRO A 20 -4.72 -11.80 -5.22
N ALA A 21 -5.39 -11.05 -6.09
CA ALA A 21 -4.77 -10.51 -7.30
C ALA A 21 -3.47 -9.81 -6.88
N ARG A 22 -2.35 -10.29 -7.41
CA ARG A 22 -1.06 -9.62 -7.18
C ARG A 22 -0.99 -8.42 -8.10
N ALA A 23 -0.19 -7.41 -7.74
CA ALA A 23 0.03 -6.23 -8.58
C ALA A 23 0.47 -6.60 -10.01
N ASP A 24 1.15 -7.75 -10.18
CA ASP A 24 1.58 -8.30 -11.46
C ASP A 24 0.42 -8.79 -12.38
N ASP A 25 -0.76 -9.09 -11.83
CA ASP A 25 -1.93 -9.58 -12.59
C ASP A 25 -2.76 -8.45 -13.21
N CYS A 26 -2.36 -7.19 -13.01
CA CYS A 26 -3.08 -6.00 -13.47
C CYS A 26 -2.82 -5.63 -14.96
N GLY A 27 -2.28 -6.56 -15.77
CA GLY A 27 -1.89 -6.33 -17.18
C GLY A 27 -2.87 -6.83 -18.26
N ALA A 28 -4.07 -7.32 -17.93
CA ALA A 28 -5.01 -7.92 -18.89
C ALA A 28 -5.97 -6.91 -19.57
N PRO A 29 -6.54 -7.21 -20.77
CA PRO A 29 -7.26 -6.23 -21.59
C PRO A 29 -8.64 -5.85 -21.03
N LEU A 30 -8.99 -4.58 -21.28
CA LEU A 30 -9.94 -3.74 -20.57
C LEU A 30 -11.35 -3.75 -21.21
N THR A 31 -12.21 -4.70 -20.84
CA THR A 31 -13.65 -4.64 -21.20
C THR A 31 -14.58 -4.42 -19.99
N GLU A 32 -14.01 -4.42 -18.77
CA GLU A 32 -14.58 -4.14 -17.44
C GLU A 32 -13.74 -3.04 -16.72
N GLU A 33 -13.40 -1.97 -17.44
CA GLU A 33 -12.20 -1.15 -17.19
C GLU A 33 -12.11 -0.51 -15.79
N SER A 34 -13.20 0.05 -15.25
CA SER A 34 -13.14 0.79 -13.98
C SER A 34 -13.13 -0.11 -12.74
N TYR A 35 -13.90 -1.21 -12.75
CA TYR A 35 -13.92 -2.13 -11.61
C TYR A 35 -12.57 -2.82 -11.44
N GLN A 36 -12.00 -3.36 -12.53
CA GLN A 36 -10.69 -4.01 -12.48
C GLN A 36 -9.58 -2.99 -12.13
N ALA A 37 -9.65 -1.77 -12.67
CA ALA A 37 -8.72 -0.70 -12.30
C ALA A 37 -8.84 -0.31 -10.81
N LEU A 38 -10.04 -0.30 -10.25
CA LEU A 38 -10.24 -0.04 -8.82
C LEU A 38 -9.61 -1.14 -7.95
N VAL A 39 -9.83 -2.41 -8.29
CA VAL A 39 -9.22 -3.55 -7.59
C VAL A 39 -7.70 -3.43 -7.62
N CYS A 40 -7.12 -3.12 -8.78
CA CYS A 40 -5.68 -2.93 -8.93
C CYS A 40 -5.15 -1.74 -8.11
N ALA A 41 -5.85 -0.60 -8.11
CA ALA A 41 -5.47 0.56 -7.31
C ALA A 41 -5.50 0.22 -5.81
N GLN A 42 -6.51 -0.50 -5.34
CA GLN A 42 -6.63 -0.92 -3.93
C GLN A 42 -5.53 -1.90 -3.52
N ALA A 43 -5.21 -2.88 -4.38
CA ALA A 43 -4.11 -3.81 -4.14
C ALA A 43 -2.76 -3.07 -4.06
N ALA A 44 -2.50 -2.16 -5.00
CA ALA A 44 -1.30 -1.35 -4.99
C ALA A 44 -1.21 -0.47 -3.74
N LEU A 45 -2.31 0.17 -3.34
CA LEU A 45 -2.35 0.98 -2.11
C LEU A 45 -2.03 0.14 -0.88
N ALA A 46 -2.65 -1.03 -0.72
CA ALA A 46 -2.41 -1.91 0.42
C ALA A 46 -0.94 -2.37 0.49
N GLU A 47 -0.35 -2.76 -0.65
CA GLU A 47 1.06 -3.14 -0.74
C GLU A 47 1.98 -1.98 -0.34
N ARG A 48 1.77 -0.79 -0.90
CA ARG A 48 2.60 0.40 -0.61
C ARG A 48 2.45 0.87 0.83
N GLN A 49 1.26 0.83 1.40
CA GLN A 49 1.03 1.14 2.81
C GLN A 49 1.74 0.15 3.73
N ALA A 50 1.68 -1.15 3.43
CA ALA A 50 2.37 -2.16 4.22
C ALA A 50 3.90 -1.97 4.16
N ALA A 51 4.46 -1.73 2.98
CA ALA A 51 5.90 -1.46 2.80
C ALA A 51 6.35 -0.19 3.54
N MET A 52 5.59 0.91 3.39
CA MET A 52 5.84 2.17 4.09
C MET A 52 5.79 1.97 5.61
N GLN A 53 4.76 1.29 6.14
CA GLN A 53 4.62 1.06 7.58
C GLN A 53 5.75 0.20 8.14
N ALA A 54 6.12 -0.88 7.45
CA ALA A 54 7.24 -1.72 7.84
C ALA A 54 8.54 -0.92 7.93
N ARG A 55 8.77 -0.01 6.98
CA ARG A 55 9.94 0.87 6.98
C ARG A 55 9.89 1.93 8.09
N TYR A 56 8.70 2.49 8.35
CA TYR A 56 8.48 3.41 9.48
C TYR A 56 8.83 2.75 10.81
N GLU A 57 8.32 1.56 11.10
CA GLU A 57 8.59 0.84 12.36
C GLU A 57 10.08 0.44 12.49
N ALA A 58 10.69 0.01 11.39
CA ALA A 58 12.11 -0.31 11.37
C ALA A 58 13.01 0.93 11.60
N LEU A 59 12.56 2.13 11.22
CA LEU A 59 13.24 3.38 11.55
C LEU A 59 12.98 3.77 13.02
N ARG A 60 11.70 3.82 13.43
CA ARG A 60 11.28 4.23 14.77
C ARG A 60 12.01 3.45 15.87
N SER A 61 12.15 2.14 15.71
CA SER A 61 12.84 1.27 16.68
C SER A 61 14.34 1.54 16.86
N LYS A 62 14.97 2.35 16.00
CA LYS A 62 16.39 2.71 16.05
C LYS A 62 16.64 4.14 16.54
N LEU A 63 15.59 4.92 16.71
CA LEU A 63 15.67 6.32 17.12
C LEU A 63 15.66 6.44 18.64
N ALA A 64 16.24 7.52 19.16
CA ALA A 64 15.98 7.95 20.53
C ALA A 64 14.51 8.41 20.67
N ASP A 65 13.99 8.42 21.90
CA ASP A 65 12.57 8.69 22.16
C ASP A 65 12.09 10.03 21.58
N ASP A 66 12.89 11.09 21.70
CA ASP A 66 12.59 12.43 21.17
C ASP A 66 12.55 12.47 19.63
N GLU A 67 13.49 11.78 18.97
CA GLU A 67 13.50 11.61 17.52
C GLU A 67 12.33 10.73 17.05
N ALA A 68 11.98 9.69 17.79
CA ALA A 68 10.87 8.79 17.49
C ALA A 68 9.52 9.50 17.63
N ASP A 69 9.34 10.36 18.63
CA ASP A 69 8.15 11.18 18.82
C ASP A 69 8.03 12.26 17.72
N SER A 70 9.15 12.88 17.34
CA SER A 70 9.20 13.80 16.21
C SER A 70 8.80 13.12 14.90
N LEU A 71 9.31 11.91 14.66
CA LEU A 71 8.94 11.10 13.49
C LEU A 71 7.45 10.72 13.48
N ALA A 72 6.88 10.36 14.64
CA ALA A 72 5.46 10.06 14.75
C ALA A 72 4.58 11.29 14.47
N SER A 73 4.95 12.45 15.00
CA SER A 73 4.27 13.72 14.73
C SER A 73 4.30 14.07 13.24
N ASP A 74 5.45 13.91 12.58
CA ASP A 74 5.61 14.11 11.15
C ASP A 74 4.74 13.13 10.33
N GLN A 75 4.74 11.84 10.70
CA GLN A 75 3.92 10.82 10.04
C GLN A 75 2.42 11.13 10.15
N ALA A 76 1.94 11.59 11.31
CA ALA A 76 0.54 11.97 11.51
C ALA A 76 0.14 13.18 10.65
N LYS A 77 1.02 14.19 10.55
CA LYS A 77 0.81 15.36 9.68
C LYS A 77 0.79 14.95 8.20
N TRP A 78 1.69 14.07 7.81
CA TRP A 78 1.77 13.56 6.45
C TRP A 78 0.49 12.82 6.03
N VAL A 79 -0.10 11.98 6.91
CA VAL A 79 -1.37 11.31 6.60
C VAL A 79 -2.48 12.32 6.29
N ASN A 80 -2.61 13.36 7.11
CA ASN A 80 -3.61 14.41 6.86
C ASN A 80 -3.35 15.18 5.56
N PHE A 81 -2.08 15.43 5.24
CA PHE A 81 -1.69 16.07 3.98
C PHE A 81 -2.07 15.21 2.78
N VAL A 82 -1.78 13.90 2.80
CA VAL A 82 -2.11 12.98 1.70
C VAL A 82 -3.61 12.96 1.41
N GLU A 83 -4.44 12.90 2.44
CA GLU A 83 -5.89 12.91 2.27
C GLU A 83 -6.38 14.20 1.60
N ALA A 84 -5.86 15.36 2.02
CA ALA A 84 -6.21 16.64 1.43
C ALA A 84 -5.69 16.79 -0.01
N ASP A 85 -4.45 16.39 -0.26
CA ASP A 85 -3.78 16.52 -1.56
C ASP A 85 -4.43 15.60 -2.61
N CYS A 86 -4.69 14.35 -2.25
CA CYS A 86 -5.35 13.40 -3.16
C CYS A 86 -6.79 13.78 -3.47
N ALA A 87 -7.53 14.36 -2.52
CA ALA A 87 -8.85 14.92 -2.79
C ALA A 87 -8.79 16.03 -3.84
N VAL A 88 -7.86 16.98 -3.69
CA VAL A 88 -7.65 18.05 -4.67
C VAL A 88 -7.25 17.49 -6.04
N TYR A 89 -6.36 16.49 -6.08
CA TYR A 89 -5.97 15.81 -7.33
C TYR A 89 -7.16 15.20 -8.06
N ALA A 90 -7.98 14.40 -7.37
CA ALA A 90 -9.16 13.76 -7.95
C ALA A 90 -10.21 14.78 -8.41
N ASP A 91 -10.40 15.86 -7.65
CA ASP A 91 -11.31 16.95 -8.01
C ASP A 91 -10.84 17.71 -9.27
N MET A 92 -9.54 17.92 -9.43
CA MET A 92 -8.99 18.54 -10.64
C MET A 92 -9.16 17.63 -11.86
N ALA A 93 -8.95 16.33 -11.71
CA ALA A 93 -9.08 15.36 -12.80
C ALA A 93 -10.53 15.24 -13.31
N GLY A 94 -11.52 15.38 -12.42
CA GLY A 94 -12.95 15.25 -12.74
C GLY A 94 -13.74 16.56 -12.83
N ARG A 95 -13.08 17.73 -12.83
CA ARG A 95 -13.71 19.05 -12.58
C ARG A 95 -15.00 19.30 -13.37
N ASP A 96 -15.00 18.96 -14.65
CA ASP A 96 -16.09 19.26 -15.60
C ASP A 96 -16.73 17.98 -16.18
N ASN A 97 -16.55 16.83 -15.52
CA ASN A 97 -17.05 15.54 -16.00
C ASN A 97 -17.60 14.69 -14.85
N ASP A 98 -18.88 14.87 -14.54
CA ASP A 98 -19.57 14.15 -13.47
C ASP A 98 -19.58 12.63 -13.69
N ALA A 99 -19.72 12.19 -14.94
CA ALA A 99 -19.65 10.77 -15.27
C ALA A 99 -18.28 10.18 -14.91
N TRP A 100 -17.19 10.91 -15.20
CA TRP A 100 -15.84 10.52 -14.80
C TRP A 100 -15.68 10.49 -13.28
N ARG A 101 -16.21 11.48 -12.54
CA ARG A 101 -16.10 11.47 -11.07
C ARG A 101 -16.76 10.24 -10.46
N LEU A 102 -17.90 9.81 -11.00
CA LEU A 102 -18.63 8.64 -10.52
C LEU A 102 -17.94 7.31 -10.87
N THR A 103 -17.25 7.20 -12.01
CA THR A 103 -16.65 5.94 -12.46
C THR A 103 -15.15 5.82 -12.16
N TRP A 104 -14.42 6.94 -12.13
CA TRP A 104 -12.95 7.01 -12.03
C TRP A 104 -12.43 7.79 -10.84
N GLY A 105 -13.27 8.56 -10.14
CA GLY A 105 -12.85 9.38 -9.00
C GLY A 105 -12.19 8.56 -7.88
N GLU A 106 -12.80 7.44 -7.48
CA GLU A 106 -12.25 6.56 -6.45
C GLU A 106 -10.92 5.92 -6.88
N ILE A 107 -10.79 5.59 -8.17
CA ILE A 107 -9.58 5.03 -8.74
C ILE A 107 -8.45 6.06 -8.64
N ALA A 108 -8.71 7.31 -9.06
CA ALA A 108 -7.76 8.40 -8.98
C ALA A 108 -7.33 8.71 -7.52
N LEU A 109 -8.28 8.73 -6.58
CA LEU A 109 -7.99 8.88 -5.14
C LEU A 109 -7.08 7.76 -4.63
N THR A 110 -7.43 6.51 -4.94
CA THR A 110 -6.71 5.34 -4.47
C THR A 110 -5.30 5.28 -5.06
N SER A 111 -5.15 5.53 -6.36
CA SER A 111 -3.85 5.60 -7.03
C SER A 111 -2.97 6.72 -6.46
N CYS A 112 -3.52 7.91 -6.26
CA CYS A 112 -2.77 9.01 -5.63
C CYS A 112 -2.24 8.61 -4.24
N ARG A 113 -3.08 8.01 -3.39
CA ARG A 113 -2.64 7.55 -2.06
C ARG A 113 -1.52 6.50 -2.17
N ALA A 114 -1.57 5.62 -3.17
CA ALA A 114 -0.55 4.60 -3.39
C ALA A 114 0.80 5.22 -3.77
N ASP A 115 0.78 6.20 -4.68
CA ASP A 115 1.98 6.95 -5.09
C ASP A 115 2.59 7.73 -3.92
N MET A 116 1.73 8.39 -3.13
CA MET A 116 2.17 9.11 -1.93
C MET A 116 2.81 8.15 -0.90
N ALA A 117 2.23 6.98 -0.68
CA ALA A 117 2.80 5.96 0.21
C ALA A 117 4.16 5.47 -0.29
N ALA A 118 4.32 5.25 -1.60
CA ALA A 118 5.61 4.88 -2.20
C ALA A 118 6.67 5.97 -2.01
N ALA A 119 6.33 7.24 -2.27
CA ALA A 119 7.24 8.36 -2.07
C ALA A 119 7.64 8.53 -0.59
N ARG A 120 6.70 8.28 0.34
CA ARG A 120 6.96 8.31 1.77
C ARG A 120 7.87 7.17 2.23
N GLU A 121 7.65 5.96 1.71
CA GLU A 121 8.54 4.82 1.94
C GLU A 121 9.99 5.15 1.54
N GLU A 122 10.19 5.77 0.36
CA GLU A 122 11.51 6.20 -0.09
C GLU A 122 12.13 7.22 0.88
N ARG A 123 11.36 8.24 1.29
CA ARG A 123 11.82 9.25 2.25
C ARG A 123 12.25 8.63 3.58
N LEU A 124 11.48 7.67 4.10
CA LEU A 124 11.84 6.95 5.32
C LEU A 124 13.13 6.15 5.15
N GLY A 125 13.38 5.60 3.96
CA GLY A 125 14.64 4.94 3.61
C GLY A 125 15.83 5.90 3.63
N GLN A 126 15.64 7.14 3.16
CA GLN A 126 16.67 8.17 3.23
C GLN A 126 17.01 8.54 4.69
N TYR A 127 16.01 8.61 5.58
CA TYR A 127 16.24 8.80 7.01
C TYR A 127 17.00 7.62 7.62
N GLN A 128 16.64 6.38 7.33
CA GLN A 128 17.37 5.20 7.80
C GLN A 128 18.84 5.22 7.38
N ALA A 129 19.11 5.60 6.12
CA ALA A 129 20.48 5.73 5.62
C ALA A 129 21.26 6.83 6.35
N LEU A 130 20.61 7.94 6.70
CA LEU A 130 21.22 9.01 7.51
C LEU A 130 21.57 8.52 8.93
N ILE A 131 20.64 7.85 9.61
CA ILE A 131 20.86 7.30 10.95
C ILE A 131 22.02 6.31 10.96
N LYS A 132 22.10 5.45 9.94
CA LYS A 132 23.23 4.52 9.79
C LYS A 132 24.57 5.28 9.67
N ARG A 133 24.67 6.25 8.76
CA ARG A 133 25.89 7.05 8.57
C ARG A 133 26.33 7.76 9.86
N ARG A 134 25.38 8.32 10.61
CA ARG A 134 25.64 8.93 11.93
C ARG A 134 26.24 7.93 12.91
N GLY A 135 25.69 6.72 12.96
CA GLY A 135 26.22 5.63 13.79
C GLY A 135 27.63 5.20 13.40
N ASP A 136 27.86 4.98 12.10
CA ASP A 136 29.16 4.60 11.55
C ASP A 136 30.23 5.65 11.86
N GLN A 137 29.91 6.94 11.68
CA GLN A 137 30.82 8.04 11.98
C GLN A 137 31.17 8.12 13.47
N ARG A 138 30.17 7.93 14.34
CA ARG A 138 30.41 7.90 15.79
C ARG A 138 31.32 6.73 16.19
N ALA A 139 31.13 5.55 15.61
CA ALA A 139 31.98 4.39 15.86
C ALA A 139 33.43 4.65 15.40
N ALA A 140 33.62 5.23 14.23
CA ALA A 140 34.96 5.56 13.70
C ALA A 140 35.73 6.55 14.59
N ILE A 141 35.04 7.52 15.20
CA ILE A 141 35.67 8.48 16.14
C ILE A 141 36.08 7.79 17.45
N LEU A 142 35.30 6.80 17.90
CA LEU A 142 35.51 6.12 19.19
C LEU A 142 36.45 4.90 19.11
N SER A 143 36.84 4.47 17.91
CA SER A 143 37.78 3.37 17.68
C SER A 143 38.87 3.78 16.68
N PRO A 144 39.71 4.77 17.01
CA PRO A 144 40.76 5.27 16.12
C PRO A 144 41.91 4.27 15.91
#